data_AF-A0A7S0WMP0-F1
#
_entry.id   AF-A0A7S0WMP0-F1
#
_cell.length_a   1.000
_cell.length_b   1.000
_cell.length_c   1.000
_cell.angle_alpha   90.00
_cell.angle_beta   90.00
_cell.angle_gamma   90.00
#
_symmetry.space_group_name_H-M   'P 1'
#
loop_
_entity.id
_entity.type
_entity.pdbx_description
1 polymer ?
#
loop_
_entity_poly.entity_id
_entity_poly.type
_entity_poly.pdbx_seq_one_letter_code
_entity_poly.pdbx_strand_id
1 'polypeptide(L)'
;HLAALTVTLPSGATSPALDAVMPIWLERARDVHGSYRSALVATALGMLLECGHPRLGQVMVKGKRIDTHGHGGGVRTRSQAAAAGPQETHTRVPAPLGLVATLADLLADAQEAAQEAAVEEGDEYDEDDEDEDEEDEEEEE
;
A
#
# COMPACT_ATOMS: atom_id res chain seq x y z
N HIS A 1 -24.54 2.12 -0.09
CA HIS A 1 -25.31 1.56 -1.23
C HIS A 1 -24.82 0.18 -1.69
N LEU A 2 -23.50 -0.11 -1.75
CA LEU A 2 -22.99 -1.42 -2.21
C LEU A 2 -23.41 -2.63 -1.36
N ALA A 3 -23.64 -2.45 -0.06
CA ALA A 3 -24.14 -3.53 0.78
C ALA A 3 -25.45 -4.12 0.21
N ALA A 4 -26.41 -3.30 -0.18
CA ALA A 4 -27.71 -3.79 -0.66
C ALA A 4 -27.70 -4.27 -2.13
N LEU A 5 -26.59 -4.11 -2.85
CA LEU A 5 -26.51 -4.39 -4.29
C LEU A 5 -26.06 -5.83 -4.54
N THR A 6 -26.62 -6.47 -5.56
CA THR A 6 -26.16 -7.75 -6.09
C THR A 6 -25.58 -7.56 -7.48
N VAL A 7 -24.61 -8.39 -7.85
CA VAL A 7 -23.97 -8.40 -9.16
C VAL A 7 -23.93 -9.81 -9.71
N THR A 8 -24.09 -9.92 -11.02
CA THR A 8 -23.96 -11.17 -11.76
C THR A 8 -22.52 -11.32 -12.20
N LEU A 9 -21.87 -12.38 -11.71
CA LEU A 9 -20.51 -12.74 -12.07
C LEU A 9 -20.47 -13.36 -13.48
N PRO A 10 -19.31 -13.38 -14.16
CA PRO A 10 -19.17 -14.02 -15.48
C PRO A 10 -19.56 -15.51 -15.51
N SER A 11 -19.55 -16.16 -14.35
CA SER A 11 -20.03 -17.54 -14.16
C SER A 11 -21.56 -17.68 -14.17
N GLY A 12 -22.31 -16.58 -14.28
CA GLY A 12 -23.76 -16.52 -14.14
C GLY A 12 -24.25 -16.55 -12.68
N ALA A 13 -23.36 -16.73 -11.70
CA ALA A 13 -23.70 -16.68 -10.28
C ALA A 13 -23.98 -15.25 -9.83
N THR A 14 -24.95 -15.08 -8.93
CA THR A 14 -25.19 -13.78 -8.27
C THR A 14 -24.48 -13.74 -6.93
N SER A 15 -23.82 -12.62 -6.64
CA SER A 15 -23.11 -12.39 -5.38
C SER A 15 -23.41 -10.98 -4.86
N PRO A 16 -23.40 -10.75 -3.54
CA PRO A 16 -23.41 -9.40 -3.02
C PRO A 16 -22.26 -8.58 -3.61
N ALA A 17 -22.53 -7.33 -4.00
CA ALA A 17 -21.54 -6.50 -4.68
C ALA A 17 -20.32 -6.21 -3.82
N LEU A 18 -20.50 -6.07 -2.52
CA LEU A 18 -19.39 -5.89 -1.59
C LEU A 18 -18.43 -7.11 -1.62
N ASP A 19 -18.97 -8.32 -1.61
CA ASP A 19 -18.21 -9.57 -1.61
C ASP A 19 -17.44 -9.77 -2.92
N ALA A 20 -17.97 -9.26 -4.03
CA ALA A 20 -17.31 -9.29 -5.33
C ALA A 20 -16.23 -8.21 -5.48
N VAL A 21 -16.50 -6.98 -5.01
CA VAL A 21 -15.65 -5.82 -5.23
C VAL A 21 -14.48 -5.75 -4.24
N MET A 22 -14.73 -6.01 -2.95
CA MET A 22 -13.70 -5.83 -1.92
C MET A 22 -12.42 -6.66 -2.15
N PRO A 23 -12.49 -7.96 -2.53
CA PRO A 23 -11.27 -8.72 -2.79
C PRO A 23 -10.47 -8.16 -3.96
N ILE A 24 -11.14 -7.76 -5.04
CA ILE A 24 -10.50 -7.21 -6.24
C ILE A 24 -9.87 -5.86 -5.93
N TRP A 25 -10.60 -5.01 -5.20
CA TRP A 25 -10.13 -3.68 -4.87
C TRP A 25 -8.92 -3.74 -3.93
N LEU A 26 -8.97 -4.52 -2.86
CA LEU A 26 -7.83 -4.65 -1.94
C LEU A 26 -6.61 -5.32 -2.57
N GLU A 27 -6.80 -6.23 -3.53
CA GLU A 27 -5.68 -6.82 -4.27
C GLU A 27 -4.99 -5.78 -5.19
N ARG A 28 -5.73 -4.83 -5.75
CA ARG A 28 -5.23 -3.85 -6.74
C ARG A 28 -4.97 -2.47 -6.18
N ALA A 29 -5.37 -2.18 -4.95
CA ALA A 29 -5.24 -0.85 -4.35
C ALA A 29 -3.78 -0.35 -4.33
N ARG A 30 -2.84 -1.28 -4.19
CA ARG A 30 -1.38 -1.02 -4.23
C ARG A 30 -0.81 -0.77 -5.63
N ASP A 31 -1.54 -1.16 -6.67
CA ASP A 31 -1.09 -0.97 -8.06
C ASP A 31 -1.46 0.44 -8.58
N VAL A 32 -2.08 1.26 -7.73
CA VAL A 32 -2.45 2.63 -8.07
C VAL A 32 -1.28 3.56 -7.82
N HIS A 33 -0.74 4.12 -8.90
CA HIS A 33 0.38 5.04 -8.87
C HIS A 33 -0.06 6.50 -9.05
N GLY A 34 0.77 7.41 -8.53
CA GLY A 34 0.60 8.86 -8.58
C GLY A 34 -0.03 9.43 -7.31
N SER A 35 0.61 10.45 -6.74
CA SER A 35 0.30 11.04 -5.44
C SER A 35 -1.20 11.28 -5.21
N TYR A 36 -1.87 11.95 -6.15
CA TYR A 36 -3.30 12.23 -6.06
C TYR A 36 -4.16 10.96 -6.03
N ARG A 37 -3.86 9.99 -6.90
CA ARG A 37 -4.67 8.76 -7.01
C ARG A 37 -4.46 7.87 -5.79
N SER A 38 -3.23 7.75 -5.31
CA SER A 38 -2.90 7.00 -4.09
C SER A 38 -3.55 7.64 -2.86
N ALA A 39 -3.53 8.98 -2.73
CA ALA A 39 -4.23 9.70 -1.65
C ALA A 39 -5.76 9.52 -1.72
N LEU A 40 -6.33 9.56 -2.93
CA LEU A 40 -7.76 9.31 -3.14
C LEU A 40 -8.15 7.89 -2.72
N VAL A 41 -7.37 6.88 -3.11
CA VAL A 41 -7.58 5.49 -2.70
C VAL A 41 -7.47 5.35 -1.19
N ALA A 42 -6.41 5.88 -0.58
CA ALA A 42 -6.23 5.84 0.88
C ALA A 42 -7.43 6.47 1.62
N THR A 43 -7.89 7.64 1.17
CA THR A 43 -9.06 8.31 1.75
C THR A 43 -10.33 7.46 1.59
N ALA A 44 -10.56 6.89 0.41
CA ALA A 44 -11.72 6.03 0.16
C ALA A 44 -11.73 4.77 1.05
N LEU A 45 -10.58 4.12 1.21
CA LEU A 45 -10.43 2.96 2.09
C LEU A 45 -10.59 3.35 3.57
N GLY A 46 -10.07 4.51 3.97
CA GLY A 46 -10.27 5.07 5.31
C GLY A 46 -11.74 5.32 5.64
N MET A 47 -12.48 5.96 4.73
CA MET A 47 -13.92 6.18 4.90
C MET A 47 -14.71 4.87 4.97
N LEU A 48 -14.32 3.84 4.22
CA LEU A 48 -14.95 2.52 4.30
C LEU A 48 -14.73 1.84 5.65
N LEU A 49 -13.54 2.00 6.21
CA LEU A 49 -13.22 1.50 7.54
C LEU A 49 -14.01 2.27 8.62
N GLU A 50 -14.05 3.60 8.53
CA GLU A 50 -14.78 4.48 9.45
C GLU A 50 -16.29 4.23 9.42
N CYS A 51 -16.84 3.87 8.26
CA CYS A 51 -18.26 3.52 8.11
C CYS A 51 -18.69 2.39 9.08
N GLY A 52 -17.77 1.53 9.52
CA GLY A 52 -18.01 0.55 10.58
C GLY A 52 -19.10 -0.47 10.25
N HIS A 53 -19.48 -0.60 8.98
CA HIS A 53 -20.64 -1.39 8.60
C HIS A 53 -20.40 -2.89 8.86
N PRO A 54 -21.28 -3.61 9.58
CA PRO A 54 -21.02 -4.98 10.04
C PRO A 54 -20.78 -5.98 8.91
N ARG A 55 -21.39 -5.75 7.75
CA ARG A 55 -21.16 -6.57 6.55
C ARG A 55 -19.73 -6.53 6.04
N LEU A 56 -18.97 -5.47 6.30
CA LEU A 56 -17.56 -5.40 5.93
C LEU A 56 -16.77 -6.50 6.65
N GLY A 57 -17.05 -6.73 7.93
CA GLY A 57 -16.43 -7.80 8.72
C GLY A 57 -16.79 -9.21 8.27
N GLN A 58 -17.83 -9.39 7.45
CA GLN A 58 -18.25 -10.69 6.93
C GLN A 58 -17.54 -11.06 5.61
N VAL A 59 -16.94 -10.07 4.94
CA VAL A 59 -16.24 -10.30 3.67
C VAL A 59 -14.83 -10.78 3.94
N MET A 60 -14.47 -11.93 3.34
CA MET A 60 -13.14 -12.51 3.45
C MET A 60 -12.31 -12.15 2.22
N VAL A 61 -11.12 -11.61 2.44
CA VAL A 61 -10.20 -11.16 1.40
C VAL A 61 -8.87 -11.91 1.49
N LYS A 62 -8.13 -11.88 0.37
CA LYS A 62 -6.80 -12.47 0.27
C LYS A 62 -5.82 -11.63 1.12
N GLY A 63 -5.21 -12.28 2.10
CA GLY A 63 -4.17 -11.71 2.96
C GLY A 63 -2.77 -12.07 2.47
N LYS A 64 -1.81 -12.14 3.41
CA LYS A 64 -0.41 -12.47 3.12
C LYS A 64 -0.26 -13.89 2.58
N ARG A 65 0.70 -14.07 1.67
CA ARG A 65 1.12 -15.39 1.17
C ARG A 65 1.75 -16.19 2.32
N ILE A 66 1.37 -17.45 2.45
CA ILE A 66 2.01 -18.40 3.35
C ILE A 66 3.16 -19.03 2.56
N ASP A 67 4.38 -18.71 2.95
CA ASP A 67 5.55 -19.37 2.40
C ASP A 67 5.68 -20.76 3.04
N THR A 68 5.15 -21.78 2.37
CA THR A 68 5.39 -23.17 2.77
C THR A 68 6.85 -23.50 2.43
N HIS A 69 7.74 -23.30 3.40
CA HIS A 69 9.17 -23.65 3.28
C HIS A 69 9.37 -25.16 3.21
N GLY A 70 9.11 -25.74 2.03
CA GLY A 70 9.65 -27.02 1.63
C GLY A 70 10.90 -26.75 0.77
N HIS A 71 12.08 -26.93 1.36
CA HIS A 71 13.41 -26.88 0.75
C HIS A 71 14.01 -25.47 0.50
N GLY A 72 14.82 -25.00 1.47
CA GLY A 72 15.87 -23.97 1.32
C GLY A 72 15.38 -22.60 0.87
N GLY A 73 15.45 -21.59 1.74
CA GLY A 73 15.05 -20.20 1.49
C GLY A 73 15.82 -19.46 0.38
N GLY A 74 15.76 -19.97 -0.84
CA GLY A 74 16.30 -19.37 -2.05
C GLY A 74 15.21 -18.70 -2.90
N VAL A 75 15.65 -18.02 -3.96
CA VAL A 75 14.78 -17.35 -4.93
C VAL A 75 13.77 -18.32 -5.50
N ARG A 76 12.48 -18.01 -5.33
CA ARG A 76 11.39 -18.83 -5.85
C ARG A 76 11.10 -18.49 -7.30
N THR A 77 11.25 -19.46 -8.20
CA THR A 77 11.02 -19.26 -9.63
C THR A 77 9.54 -19.52 -10.01
N ARG A 78 9.11 -18.98 -11.14
CA ARG A 78 7.74 -19.18 -11.67
C ARG A 78 7.37 -20.67 -11.85
N SER A 79 8.34 -21.53 -12.18
CA SER A 79 8.12 -22.98 -12.30
C SER A 79 7.88 -23.65 -10.94
N GLN A 80 8.57 -23.21 -9.89
CA GLN A 80 8.33 -23.68 -8.51
C GLN A 80 6.98 -23.22 -7.96
N ALA A 81 6.54 -22.02 -8.33
CA ALA A 81 5.20 -21.52 -7.98
C ALA A 81 4.09 -22.37 -8.66
N ALA A 82 4.21 -22.63 -9.96
CA ALA A 82 3.26 -23.47 -10.69
C ALA A 82 3.21 -24.92 -10.15
N ALA A 83 4.36 -25.48 -9.76
CA ALA A 83 4.47 -26.85 -9.23
C ALA A 83 3.83 -27.03 -7.84
N ALA A 84 3.73 -25.96 -7.03
CA ALA A 84 3.08 -26.01 -5.72
C ALA A 84 1.54 -26.03 -5.79
N GLY A 85 0.98 -26.00 -7.01
CA GLY A 85 -0.46 -26.03 -7.25
C GLY A 85 -1.10 -24.64 -7.26
N PRO A 86 -2.36 -24.53 -7.75
CA PRO A 86 -3.07 -23.26 -7.93
C PRO A 86 -3.44 -22.55 -6.62
N GLN A 87 -3.12 -23.14 -5.48
CA GLN A 87 -3.29 -22.56 -4.16
C GLN A 87 -1.93 -22.16 -3.62
N GLU A 88 -1.35 -21.09 -4.17
CA GLU A 88 -0.52 -20.25 -3.31
C GLU A 88 -1.35 -19.96 -2.07
N THR A 89 -0.97 -20.56 -0.94
CA THR A 89 -1.77 -20.57 0.28
C THR A 89 -1.74 -19.16 0.85
N HIS A 90 -2.59 -18.29 0.35
CA HIS A 90 -2.77 -16.98 0.96
C HIS A 90 -3.66 -17.15 2.18
N THR A 91 -3.28 -16.50 3.27
CA THR A 91 -4.19 -16.33 4.40
C THR A 91 -5.49 -15.68 3.91
N ARG A 92 -6.63 -16.06 4.50
CA ARG A 92 -7.88 -15.31 4.33
C ARG A 92 -8.11 -14.49 5.59
N VAL A 93 -8.33 -13.19 5.40
CA VAL A 93 -8.57 -12.26 6.51
C VAL A 93 -9.89 -11.51 6.31
N PRO A 94 -10.54 -11.04 7.37
CA PRO A 94 -11.70 -10.15 7.24
C PRO A 94 -11.32 -8.84 6.53
N ALA A 95 -12.24 -8.28 5.73
CA ALA A 95 -11.97 -7.07 4.94
C ALA A 95 -11.52 -5.85 5.78
N PRO A 96 -11.99 -5.60 7.01
CA PRO A 96 -11.47 -4.51 7.84
C PRO A 96 -9.97 -4.66 8.14
N LEU A 97 -9.51 -5.90 8.37
CA LEU A 97 -8.09 -6.17 8.61
C LEU A 97 -7.27 -5.97 7.32
N GLY A 98 -7.82 -6.39 6.18
CA GLY A 98 -7.24 -6.12 4.87
C GLY A 98 -7.11 -4.62 4.58
N LEU A 99 -8.16 -3.84 4.87
CA LEU A 99 -8.17 -2.37 4.72
C LEU A 99 -7.06 -1.72 5.55
N VAL A 100 -6.94 -2.08 6.83
CA VAL A 100 -5.89 -1.54 7.71
C VAL A 100 -4.50 -1.89 7.19
N ALA A 101 -4.28 -3.14 6.76
CA ALA A 101 -3.00 -3.56 6.20
C ALA A 101 -2.63 -2.75 4.94
N THR A 102 -3.58 -2.62 4.00
CA THR A 102 -3.37 -1.85 2.77
C THR A 102 -3.14 -0.35 3.05
N LEU A 103 -3.84 0.23 4.03
CA LEU A 103 -3.62 1.62 4.42
C LEU A 103 -2.23 1.82 5.03
N ALA A 104 -1.73 0.86 5.82
CA ALA A 104 -0.38 0.93 6.36
C ALA A 104 0.68 0.85 5.26
N ASP A 105 0.49 -0.01 4.26
CA ASP A 105 1.39 -0.11 3.11
C ASP A 105 1.38 1.20 2.29
N LEU A 106 0.20 1.77 2.00
CA LEU A 106 0.09 3.05 1.29
C LEU A 106 0.72 4.23 2.06
N LEU A 107 0.68 4.19 3.40
CA LEU A 107 1.34 5.17 4.23
C LEU A 107 2.87 5.03 4.15
N ALA A 108 3.39 3.80 4.21
CA ALA A 108 4.82 3.55 4.06
C ALA A 108 5.33 4.05 2.71
N ASP A 109 4.64 3.69 1.62
CA ASP A 109 4.97 4.17 0.26
C ASP A 109 4.98 5.71 0.19
N ALA A 110 4.03 6.38 0.84
CA ALA A 110 3.96 7.83 0.86
C ALA A 110 5.10 8.47 1.68
N GLN A 111 5.54 7.83 2.77
CA GLN A 111 6.67 8.30 3.57
C GLN A 111 7.99 8.14 2.81
N GLU A 112 8.18 7.01 2.13
CA GLU A 112 9.36 6.77 1.30
C GLU A 112 9.45 7.79 0.16
N ALA A 113 8.34 8.03 -0.55
CA ALA A 113 8.31 9.04 -1.62
C ALA A 113 8.58 10.47 -1.11
N ALA A 114 8.10 10.81 0.10
CA ALA A 114 8.37 12.11 0.70
C ALA A 114 9.85 12.28 1.09
N GLN A 115 10.49 11.20 1.55
CA GLN A 115 11.92 11.20 1.87
C GLN A 115 12.77 11.33 0.59
N GLU A 116 12.42 10.63 -0.49
CA GLU A 116 13.10 10.76 -1.79
C GLU A 116 13.00 12.20 -2.34
N ALA A 117 11.82 12.81 -2.27
CA ALA A 117 11.63 14.19 -2.71
C ALA A 117 12.46 15.20 -1.87
N ALA A 118 12.57 14.98 -0.56
CA ALA A 118 13.36 15.84 0.32
C ALA A 118 14.87 15.73 0.07
N VAL A 119 15.36 14.57 -0.41
CA VAL A 119 16.76 14.41 -0.82
C VAL A 119 17.02 15.11 -2.15
N GLU A 120 16.08 15.02 -3.11
CA GLU A 120 16.21 15.68 -4.42
C GLU A 120 16.18 17.22 -4.31
N GLU A 121 15.41 17.77 -3.36
CA GLU A 121 15.36 19.22 -3.08
C GLU A 121 16.55 19.73 -2.23
N GLY A 122 17.28 18.81 -1.58
CA GLY A 122 18.44 19.12 -0.74
C GLY A 122 19.77 19.24 -1.48
N ASP A 123 19.84 18.83 -2.76
CA ASP A 123 21.05 18.93 -3.60
C ASP A 123 21.14 20.27 -4.40
N GLU A 124 20.15 21.18 -4.26
CA GLU A 124 20.15 22.49 -4.96
C GLU A 124 20.69 23.65 -4.10
N TYR A 125 21.00 23.43 -2.82
CA TYR A 125 21.51 24.48 -1.91
C TYR A 125 22.79 24.04 -1.19
N ASP A 126 23.82 23.67 -1.94
CA ASP A 126 25.20 23.86 -1.46
C ASP A 126 25.56 25.31 -1.84
N GLU A 127 25.01 26.25 -1.07
CA GLU A 127 25.46 27.64 -1.06
C GLU A 127 26.91 27.61 -0.58
N ASP A 128 27.80 27.80 -1.53
CA ASP A 128 29.21 28.19 -1.41
C ASP A 128 29.26 29.52 -0.62
N ASP A 129 29.02 29.45 0.69
CA ASP A 129 29.14 30.53 1.67
C ASP A 129 30.45 30.30 2.46
N GLU A 130 31.54 30.10 1.71
CA GLU A 130 32.91 30.28 2.21
C GLU A 130 33.34 31.70 1.86
N ASP A 131 33.28 32.61 2.83
CA ASP A 131 34.27 33.68 3.07
C ASP A 131 33.86 34.50 4.33
N GLU A 132 33.85 33.83 5.50
CA GLU A 132 34.05 34.52 6.78
C GLU A 132 35.54 34.89 6.90
N ASP A 133 35.93 36.04 6.36
CA ASP A 133 37.20 36.68 6.70
C ASP A 133 37.06 37.35 8.09
N GLU A 134 37.47 36.59 9.12
CA GLU A 134 37.70 37.06 10.48
C GLU A 134 38.91 38.04 10.55
N GLU A 135 38.65 39.18 11.20
CA GLU A 135 39.53 39.92 12.13
C GLU A 135 40.92 40.42 11.68
N ASP A 136 41.08 41.76 11.67
CA ASP A 136 42.28 42.37 12.26
C ASP A 136 41.88 43.71 12.93
N GLU A 137 41.69 43.65 14.25
CA GLU A 137 41.69 44.79 15.15
C GLU A 137 43.16 45.20 15.42
N GLU A 138 43.59 46.40 15.03
CA GLU A 138 44.67 47.10 15.76
C GLU A 138 44.34 48.60 15.94
N GLU A 139 44.43 49.02 17.20
CA GLU A 139 44.15 50.32 17.81
C GLU A 139 45.13 51.45 17.44
N GLU A 140 44.59 52.68 17.45
CA GLU A 140 45.15 53.99 17.85
C GLU A 140 46.59 54.43 17.50
N GLU A 141 46.70 55.54 16.74
CA GLU A 141 47.37 56.80 17.18
C GLU A 141 46.70 58.04 16.55
#